data_AF-A0A564G5P0-F1
#
_entry.id   AF-A0A564G5P0-F1
#
_cell.length_a   1.000
_cell.length_b   1.000
_cell.length_c   1.000
_cell.angle_alpha   90.00
_cell.angle_beta   90.00
_cell.angle_gamma   90.00
#
_symmetry.space_group_name_H-M   'P 1'
#
loop_
_entity.id
_entity.type
_entity.pdbx_description
1 polymer ?
#
loop_
_entity_poly.entity_id
_entity_poly.type
_entity_poly.pdbx_seq_one_letter_code
_entity_poly.pdbx_strand_id
1 'polypeptide(L)'
;MPKRLRPFIPPSLRVVSVTSEPQHVTVLAVPRSLTACCSACRLRSDSVHGSYGRHLADLPWQGRSVGLHVRLRRLRCRNPACPRRTFSETPPDVAAPHARRSRRLHDLQRHFGLALGGAPAARLAYRLAIPASPSTFLRFVRAGPTPVALPPRVIAIDEWAWRRGCRYGTVIVDLERRVIADLLPDREIEVVAAWLRRHPRVEIIARDRAEVYSEAVRQGAPEAVHVLDRWHLLRNLGEALQEVVGGEHAVIHSVTRTLGDERAAALRIEQNRARPATASDRRKLARHAPRRARHAEVRRLHAPKLADAADLAVRFARMPRGQSSEPVTDWLAAARSSVLKRFAAGLQRDAAGIENVIALPWSTGPVEGEISRLMTIKRSMYGRAGFELLRQRVLNPV
;
A
#
# COMPACT_ATOMS: atom_id res chain seq x y z
N MET A 1 11.91 4.85 19.64
CA MET A 1 13.04 5.65 19.08
C MET A 1 13.68 6.43 20.22
N PRO A 2 14.97 6.22 20.56
CA PRO A 2 15.63 7.09 21.51
C PRO A 2 15.56 8.53 20.98
N LYS A 3 15.15 9.48 21.82
CA LYS A 3 15.18 10.93 21.51
C LYS A 3 16.61 11.28 21.12
N ARG A 4 16.94 11.25 19.83
CA ARG A 4 18.23 11.75 19.33
C ARG A 4 18.20 13.25 19.48
N LEU A 5 18.58 13.75 20.66
CA LEU A 5 19.06 15.11 20.80
C LEU A 5 20.25 15.22 19.86
N ARG A 6 20.02 15.82 18.68
CA ARG A 6 21.09 16.07 17.72
C ARG A 6 22.09 17.01 18.42
N PRO A 7 23.41 16.79 18.27
CA PRO A 7 24.40 17.66 18.88
C PRO A 7 24.18 19.09 18.38
N PHE A 8 24.49 20.07 19.23
CA PHE A 8 24.25 21.49 18.94
C PHE A 8 24.86 21.95 17.61
N ILE A 9 26.04 21.42 17.27
CA ILE A 9 26.72 21.56 15.96
C ILE A 9 27.19 20.18 15.46
N PRO A 10 27.52 20.04 14.16
CA PRO A 10 28.18 18.84 13.65
C PRO A 10 29.41 18.44 14.48
N PRO A 11 29.59 17.16 14.86
CA PRO A 11 30.69 16.70 15.70
C PRO A 11 32.09 17.05 15.20
N SER A 12 32.30 17.13 13.87
CA SER A 12 33.59 17.51 13.30
C SER A 12 33.97 18.97 13.50
N LEU A 13 33.06 19.81 14.00
CA LEU A 13 33.27 21.23 14.21
C LEU A 13 33.40 21.58 15.69
N ARG A 14 34.15 22.65 15.97
CA ARG A 14 34.14 23.36 17.26
C ARG A 14 33.57 24.75 17.05
N VAL A 15 32.79 25.23 18.00
CA VAL A 15 32.29 26.60 18.04
C VAL A 15 33.45 27.55 18.35
N VAL A 16 33.48 28.67 17.64
CA VAL A 16 34.39 29.80 17.90
C VAL A 16 33.62 30.91 18.60
N SER A 17 32.45 31.28 18.07
CA SER A 17 31.58 32.29 18.65
C SER A 17 30.12 32.03 18.27
N VAL A 18 29.22 32.59 19.07
CA VAL A 18 27.78 32.61 18.82
C VAL A 18 27.31 34.05 18.95
N THR A 19 26.65 34.55 17.92
CA THR A 19 26.00 35.86 17.94
C THR A 19 24.51 35.66 17.83
N SER A 20 23.75 36.35 18.69
CA SER A 20 22.31 36.18 18.81
C SER A 20 21.60 37.49 18.46
N GLU A 21 20.67 37.40 17.52
CA GLU A 21 19.68 38.42 17.17
C GLU A 21 18.28 37.93 17.59
N PRO A 22 17.25 38.79 17.61
CA PRO A 22 15.91 38.41 18.06
C PRO A 22 15.31 37.19 17.34
N GLN A 23 15.54 37.05 16.03
CA GLN A 23 14.96 35.97 15.20
C GLN A 23 16.00 35.03 14.56
N HIS A 24 17.28 35.32 14.75
CA HIS A 24 18.39 34.62 14.10
C HIS A 24 19.56 34.39 15.06
N VAL A 25 20.21 33.24 14.95
CA VAL A 25 21.46 32.95 15.67
C VAL A 25 22.53 32.58 14.65
N THR A 26 23.64 33.29 14.69
CA THR A 26 24.82 32.98 13.89
C THR A 26 25.82 32.20 14.73
N VAL A 27 26.26 31.05 14.23
CA VAL A 27 27.27 30.21 14.88
C VAL A 27 28.51 30.16 14.00
N LEU A 28 29.61 30.75 14.45
CA LEU A 28 30.91 30.60 13.80
C LEU A 28 31.58 29.32 14.28
N ALA A 29 31.96 28.46 13.35
CA ALA A 29 32.59 27.19 13.65
C ALA A 29 33.78 26.88 12.74
N VAL A 30 34.72 26.10 13.26
CA VAL A 30 35.89 25.61 12.51
C VAL A 30 36.03 24.10 12.69
N PRO A 31 36.66 23.39 11.75
CA PRO A 31 37.02 21.99 11.93
C PRO A 31 37.80 21.73 13.22
N ARG A 32 37.48 20.65 13.92
CA ARG A 32 38.25 20.14 15.07
C ARG A 32 39.56 19.51 14.62
N SER A 33 39.50 18.73 13.54
CA SER A 33 40.67 18.04 13.01
C SER A 33 41.65 19.06 12.44
N LEU A 34 42.95 18.90 12.72
CA LEU A 34 44.01 19.66 12.07
C LEU A 34 44.38 19.11 10.69
N THR A 35 43.84 17.95 10.31
CA THR A 35 44.12 17.30 9.02
C THR A 35 42.84 17.01 8.23
N ALA A 36 42.95 16.89 6.91
CA ALA A 36 41.90 16.44 6.02
C ALA A 36 42.45 15.51 4.93
N CYS A 37 41.61 14.60 4.44
CA CYS A 37 42.00 13.68 3.35
C CYS A 37 41.77 14.33 1.98
N CYS A 38 42.71 14.14 1.07
CA CYS A 38 42.58 14.57 -0.33
C CYS A 38 41.35 13.92 -0.96
N SER A 39 40.56 14.70 -1.69
CA SER A 39 39.36 14.20 -2.39
C SER A 39 39.64 13.28 -3.58
N ALA A 40 40.88 13.28 -4.10
CA ALA A 40 41.30 12.40 -5.19
C ALA A 40 42.00 11.14 -4.67
N CYS A 41 43.18 11.29 -4.04
CA CYS A 41 44.00 10.15 -3.61
C CYS A 41 43.78 9.69 -2.16
N ARG A 42 42.87 10.34 -1.41
CA ARG A 42 42.59 10.08 0.01
C ARG A 42 43.75 10.27 0.99
N LEU A 43 44.96 10.61 0.52
CA LEU A 43 46.10 10.91 1.38
C LEU A 43 45.79 12.09 2.32
N ARG A 44 46.11 11.92 3.60
CA ARG A 44 45.92 12.92 4.64
C ARG A 44 46.92 14.07 4.48
N SER A 45 46.46 15.29 4.70
CA SER A 45 47.30 16.49 4.72
C SER A 45 46.85 17.43 5.82
N ASP A 46 47.81 18.15 6.40
CA ASP A 46 47.68 19.31 7.29
C ASP A 46 48.22 20.60 6.63
N SER A 47 48.80 20.51 5.43
CA SER A 47 49.47 21.63 4.77
C SER A 47 48.43 22.61 4.23
N VAL A 48 48.19 23.69 4.96
CA VAL A 48 47.18 24.69 4.61
C VAL A 48 47.70 25.58 3.48
N HIS A 49 46.93 25.65 2.38
CA HIS A 49 47.13 26.59 1.28
C HIS A 49 46.34 27.89 1.50
N GLY A 50 45.16 27.80 2.14
CA GLY A 50 44.32 28.95 2.45
C GLY A 50 43.06 28.54 3.19
N SER A 51 42.13 29.48 3.39
CA SER A 51 40.84 29.21 4.04
C SER A 51 39.69 29.85 3.26
N TYR A 52 38.48 29.37 3.48
CA TYR A 52 37.26 29.92 2.89
C TYR A 52 36.07 29.74 3.84
N GLY A 53 35.12 30.66 3.77
CA GLY A 53 33.88 30.61 4.55
C GLY A 53 32.75 29.90 3.81
N ARG A 54 31.88 29.22 4.54
CA ARG A 54 30.58 28.74 4.06
C ARG A 54 29.48 29.16 5.03
N HIS A 55 28.40 29.71 4.48
CA HIS A 55 27.21 30.08 5.24
C HIS A 55 26.14 29.02 4.96
N LEU A 56 25.72 28.31 6.01
CA LEU A 56 24.79 27.19 5.92
C LEU A 56 23.58 27.45 6.80
N ALA A 57 22.37 27.28 6.26
CA ALA A 57 21.20 27.14 7.11
C ALA A 57 21.33 25.86 7.96
N ASP A 58 20.96 25.94 9.24
CA ASP A 58 21.10 24.84 10.17
C ASP A 58 19.87 24.62 11.08
N LEU A 59 19.92 23.60 11.94
CA LEU A 59 18.84 23.31 12.90
C LEU A 59 18.56 24.51 13.82
N PRO A 60 17.29 24.74 14.18
CA PRO A 60 16.88 25.93 14.89
C PRO A 60 17.35 25.89 16.35
N TRP A 61 17.53 27.06 16.95
CA TRP A 61 17.86 27.20 18.37
C TRP A 61 16.74 27.96 19.08
N GLN A 62 15.98 27.28 19.94
CA GLN A 62 14.90 27.87 20.74
C GLN A 62 13.91 28.66 19.86
N GLY A 63 13.46 28.07 18.75
CA GLY A 63 12.51 28.70 17.83
C GLY A 63 13.10 29.78 16.92
N ARG A 64 14.42 30.02 16.97
CA ARG A 64 15.12 30.96 16.08
C ARG A 64 15.84 30.22 14.97
N SER A 65 15.89 30.86 13.80
CA SER A 65 16.63 30.34 12.67
C SER A 65 18.14 30.39 12.95
N VAL A 66 18.90 29.40 12.47
CA VAL A 66 20.35 29.33 12.72
C VAL A 66 21.12 29.38 11.41
N GLY A 67 22.10 30.28 11.35
CA GLY A 67 23.14 30.34 10.34
C GLY A 67 24.45 29.76 10.87
N LEU A 68 24.87 28.60 10.35
CA LEU A 68 26.16 28.01 10.64
C LEU A 68 27.21 28.56 9.66
N HIS A 69 28.08 29.43 10.15
CA HIS A 69 29.21 29.98 9.41
C HIS A 69 30.44 29.10 9.67
N VAL A 70 30.85 28.32 8.67
CA VAL A 70 31.97 27.39 8.80
C VAL A 70 33.17 27.94 8.05
N ARG A 71 34.28 28.19 8.76
CA ARG A 71 35.57 28.52 8.13
C ARG A 71 36.36 27.24 7.89
N LEU A 72 36.42 26.83 6.63
CA LEU A 72 37.07 25.61 6.15
C LEU A 72 38.43 25.93 5.51
N ARG A 73 39.26 24.90 5.31
CA ARG A 73 40.60 25.05 4.75
C ARG A 73 40.68 24.55 3.31
N ARG A 74 41.55 25.17 2.52
CA ARG A 74 42.12 24.59 1.30
C ARG A 74 43.50 24.06 1.67
N LEU A 75 43.78 22.80 1.38
CA LEU A 75 45.04 22.14 1.73
C LEU A 75 45.82 21.77 0.47
N ARG A 76 47.14 21.65 0.59
CA ARG A 76 48.03 21.07 -0.43
C ARG A 76 48.03 19.55 -0.29
N CYS A 77 47.92 18.81 -1.39
CA CYS A 77 48.11 17.37 -1.36
C CYS A 77 49.61 17.07 -1.19
N ARG A 78 49.94 16.17 -0.26
CA ARG A 78 51.32 15.72 -0.04
C ARG A 78 51.73 14.57 -0.98
N ASN A 79 50.82 14.03 -1.77
CA ASN A 79 51.12 12.97 -2.73
C ASN A 79 51.64 13.61 -4.03
N PRO A 80 52.92 13.47 -4.38
CA PRO A 80 53.48 14.06 -5.60
C PRO A 80 52.87 13.46 -6.88
N ALA A 81 52.40 12.21 -6.82
CA ALA A 81 51.74 11.54 -7.94
C ALA A 81 50.25 11.90 -8.07
N CYS A 82 49.69 12.69 -7.14
CA CYS A 82 48.29 13.08 -7.19
C CYS A 82 48.09 14.27 -8.15
N PRO A 83 47.18 14.17 -9.15
CA PRO A 83 46.92 15.28 -10.07
C PRO A 83 46.33 16.49 -9.36
N ARG A 84 45.67 16.29 -8.20
CA ARG A 84 45.21 17.39 -7.34
C ARG A 84 46.33 17.88 -6.44
N ARG A 85 46.94 19.00 -6.82
CA ARG A 85 47.93 19.73 -5.99
C ARG A 85 47.31 20.41 -4.77
N THR A 86 46.07 20.90 -4.89
CA THR A 86 45.29 21.47 -3.77
C THR A 86 43.89 20.88 -3.72
N PHE A 87 43.29 20.84 -2.53
CA PHE A 87 41.92 20.37 -2.33
C PHE A 87 41.21 21.13 -1.22
N SER A 88 39.89 21.25 -1.34
CA SER A 88 39.03 21.83 -0.31
C SER A 88 38.67 20.80 0.75
N GLU A 89 38.85 21.17 2.02
CA GLU A 89 38.39 20.38 3.16
C GLU A 89 36.87 20.21 3.12
N THR A 90 36.41 18.97 3.25
CA THR A 90 34.98 18.65 3.17
C THR A 90 34.61 17.71 4.32
N PRO A 91 34.35 18.25 5.54
CA PRO A 91 33.96 17.41 6.66
C PRO A 91 32.65 16.69 6.34
N PRO A 92 32.61 15.35 6.39
CA PRO A 92 31.52 14.56 5.79
C PRO A 92 30.17 14.75 6.50
N ASP A 93 30.16 15.10 7.77
CA ASP A 93 28.96 15.30 8.61
C ASP A 93 28.37 16.72 8.51
N VAL A 94 29.08 17.68 7.91
CA VAL A 94 28.66 19.10 7.89
C VAL A 94 27.68 19.39 6.76
N ALA A 95 28.15 19.33 5.51
CA ALA A 95 27.35 19.70 4.33
C ALA A 95 27.97 19.08 3.08
N ALA A 96 27.14 18.68 2.11
CA ALA A 96 27.62 18.31 0.78
C ALA A 96 28.31 19.51 0.08
N PRO A 97 29.18 19.26 -0.93
CA PRO A 97 29.72 20.33 -1.77
C PRO A 97 28.62 21.23 -2.32
N HIS A 98 28.86 22.55 -2.35
CA HIS A 98 27.92 23.58 -2.82
C HIS A 98 26.56 23.67 -2.09
N ALA A 99 26.26 22.80 -1.13
CA ALA A 99 25.04 22.88 -0.34
C ALA A 99 24.99 24.19 0.47
N ARG A 100 23.80 24.80 0.56
CA ARG A 100 23.54 26.00 1.39
C ARG A 100 22.90 25.67 2.73
N ARG A 101 22.94 24.40 3.13
CA ARG A 101 22.37 23.89 4.38
C ARG A 101 23.22 22.76 4.92
N SER A 102 23.19 22.58 6.23
CA SER A 102 23.82 21.43 6.87
C SER A 102 23.13 20.13 6.46
N ARG A 103 23.86 19.01 6.54
CA ARG A 103 23.28 17.67 6.34
C ARG A 103 22.17 17.39 7.33
N ARG A 104 22.41 17.73 8.61
CA ARG A 104 21.42 17.52 9.66
C ARG A 104 20.11 18.28 9.40
N LEU A 105 20.18 19.52 8.89
CA LEU A 105 18.97 20.25 8.49
C LEU A 105 18.31 19.62 7.27
N HIS A 106 19.10 19.27 6.25
CA HIS A 106 18.57 18.60 5.06
C HIS A 106 17.82 17.32 5.42
N ASP A 107 18.38 16.47 6.27
CA ASP A 107 17.76 15.22 6.69
C ASP A 107 16.43 15.48 7.38
N LEU A 108 16.39 16.43 8.33
CA LEU A 108 15.15 16.79 9.03
C LEU A 108 14.09 17.30 8.04
N GLN A 109 14.47 18.22 7.15
CA GLN A 109 13.56 18.74 6.12
C GLN A 109 13.09 17.61 5.16
N ARG A 110 13.94 16.63 4.83
CA ARG A 110 13.53 15.47 4.05
C ARG A 110 12.46 14.64 4.76
N HIS A 111 12.62 14.38 6.07
CA HIS A 111 11.61 13.66 6.85
C HIS A 111 10.26 14.38 6.84
N PHE A 112 10.27 15.71 6.95
CA PHE A 112 9.06 16.53 6.81
C PHE A 112 8.42 16.37 5.44
N GLY A 113 9.23 16.39 4.37
CA GLY A 113 8.76 16.17 3.00
C GLY A 113 8.15 14.77 2.79
N LEU A 114 8.74 13.74 3.39
CA LEU A 114 8.24 12.37 3.34
C LEU A 114 6.88 12.24 4.06
N ALA A 115 6.79 12.76 5.29
CA ALA A 115 5.60 12.66 6.12
C ALA A 115 4.44 13.52 5.57
N LEU A 116 4.73 14.77 5.18
CA LEU A 116 3.71 15.79 4.96
C LEU A 116 3.59 16.25 3.49
N GLY A 117 4.53 15.89 2.62
CA GLY A 117 4.57 16.36 1.24
C GLY A 117 5.19 17.77 1.11
N GLY A 118 4.73 18.56 0.14
CA GLY A 118 5.34 19.86 -0.17
C GLY A 118 4.81 21.01 0.69
N ALA A 119 3.55 21.41 0.43
CA ALA A 119 2.97 22.60 1.05
C ALA A 119 2.73 22.45 2.57
N PRO A 120 2.19 21.33 3.08
CA PRO A 120 2.04 21.15 4.53
C PRO A 120 3.38 21.12 5.26
N ALA A 121 4.41 20.48 4.68
CA ALA A 121 5.77 20.50 5.22
C ALA A 121 6.34 21.91 5.30
N ALA A 122 6.18 22.73 4.25
CA ALA A 122 6.67 24.10 4.22
C ALA A 122 6.02 24.98 5.30
N ARG A 123 4.69 24.87 5.50
CA ARG A 123 3.99 25.62 6.55
C ARG A 123 4.48 25.25 7.95
N LEU A 124 4.62 23.96 8.22
CA LEU A 124 5.12 23.49 9.53
C LEU A 124 6.58 23.88 9.74
N ALA A 125 7.43 23.73 8.73
CA ALA A 125 8.83 24.07 8.78
C ALA A 125 9.08 25.57 9.03
N TYR A 126 8.22 26.44 8.50
CA TYR A 126 8.25 27.88 8.82
C TYR A 126 8.03 28.13 10.32
N ARG A 127 7.03 27.48 10.93
CA ARG A 127 6.73 27.58 12.37
C ARG A 127 7.84 27.03 13.27
N LEU A 128 8.68 26.14 12.73
CA LEU A 128 9.81 25.54 13.43
C LEU A 128 11.16 26.22 13.09
N ALA A 129 11.13 27.39 12.44
CA ALA A 129 12.32 28.16 12.08
C ALA A 129 13.34 27.41 11.20
N ILE A 130 12.85 26.48 10.37
CA ILE A 130 13.63 25.73 9.36
C ILE A 130 13.04 25.89 7.95
N PRO A 131 12.83 27.14 7.48
CA PRO A 131 12.04 27.40 6.29
C PRO A 131 12.64 26.77 5.02
N ALA A 132 11.76 26.26 4.17
CA ALA A 132 12.04 25.89 2.79
C ALA A 132 10.75 25.94 1.98
N SER A 133 10.87 26.15 0.66
CA SER A 133 9.69 26.21 -0.21
C SER A 133 9.05 24.82 -0.42
N PRO A 134 7.75 24.73 -0.75
CA PRO A 134 7.08 23.46 -1.04
C PRO A 134 7.82 22.62 -2.09
N SER A 135 8.27 23.24 -3.20
CA SER A 135 9.04 22.56 -4.24
C SER A 135 10.40 22.06 -3.75
N THR A 136 11.01 22.75 -2.77
CA THR A 136 12.28 22.33 -2.18
C THR A 136 12.11 21.06 -1.35
N PHE A 137 11.03 20.93 -0.57
CA PHE A 137 10.68 19.70 0.14
C PHE A 137 10.49 18.52 -0.82
N LEU A 138 9.73 18.72 -1.90
CA LEU A 138 9.52 17.66 -2.89
C LEU A 138 10.83 17.24 -3.57
N ARG A 139 11.75 18.19 -3.81
CA ARG A 139 13.09 17.89 -4.33
C ARG A 139 13.91 17.05 -3.34
N PHE A 140 13.82 17.32 -2.03
CA PHE A 140 14.52 16.52 -1.03
C PHE A 140 14.00 15.09 -0.95
N VAL A 141 12.69 14.89 -1.12
CA VAL A 141 12.11 13.55 -1.20
C VAL A 141 12.65 12.81 -2.43
N ARG A 142 12.60 13.44 -3.62
CA ARG A 142 13.07 12.83 -4.88
C ARG A 142 14.55 12.48 -4.89
N ALA A 143 15.39 13.36 -4.34
CA ALA A 143 16.84 13.18 -4.35
C ALA A 143 17.34 12.19 -3.28
N GLY A 144 16.46 11.73 -2.38
CA GLY A 144 16.84 10.81 -1.34
C GLY A 144 16.95 9.36 -1.82
N PRO A 145 17.67 8.51 -1.08
CA PRO A 145 17.74 7.09 -1.40
C PRO A 145 16.37 6.43 -1.23
N THR A 146 16.05 5.52 -2.15
CA THR A 146 14.99 4.53 -1.92
C THR A 146 15.50 3.54 -0.87
N PRO A 147 14.70 3.20 0.15
CA PRO A 147 15.10 2.25 1.16
C PRO A 147 15.27 0.88 0.52
N VAL A 148 16.34 0.20 0.91
CA VAL A 148 16.56 -1.19 0.54
C VAL A 148 15.67 -2.04 1.44
N ALA A 149 14.52 -2.47 0.92
CA ALA A 149 13.67 -3.41 1.61
C ALA A 149 14.31 -4.81 1.57
N LEU A 150 14.13 -5.57 2.65
CA LEU A 150 14.48 -6.99 2.63
C LEU A 150 13.57 -7.70 1.61
N PRO A 151 14.10 -8.58 0.75
CA PRO A 151 13.30 -9.26 -0.28
C PRO A 151 12.12 -10.01 0.36
N PRO A 152 10.87 -9.79 -0.11
CA PRO A 152 9.70 -10.45 0.44
C PRO A 152 9.60 -11.91 -0.03
N ARG A 153 9.04 -12.79 0.81
CA ARG A 153 8.72 -14.18 0.43
C ARG A 153 7.26 -14.35 0.04
N VAL A 154 6.37 -13.68 0.77
CA VAL A 154 4.93 -13.71 0.52
C VAL A 154 4.48 -12.32 0.11
N ILE A 155 3.94 -12.20 -1.10
CA ILE A 155 3.45 -10.92 -1.62
C ILE A 155 1.98 -10.98 -1.99
N ALA A 156 1.35 -9.82 -2.04
CA ALA A 156 0.11 -9.63 -2.78
C ALA A 156 0.31 -8.62 -3.90
N ILE A 157 -0.34 -8.86 -5.03
CA ILE A 157 -0.33 -8.01 -6.22
C ILE A 157 -1.76 -7.54 -6.50
N ASP A 158 -1.93 -6.23 -6.67
CA ASP A 158 -3.23 -5.63 -7.01
C ASP A 158 -3.06 -4.35 -7.83
N GLU A 159 -4.15 -3.91 -8.46
CA GLU A 159 -4.22 -2.64 -9.17
C GLU A 159 -4.51 -1.46 -8.24
N TRP A 160 -3.90 -0.32 -8.54
CA TRP A 160 -4.27 0.96 -7.93
C TRP A 160 -4.45 2.03 -9.00
N ALA A 161 -5.38 2.96 -8.77
CA ALA A 161 -5.75 3.95 -9.77
C ALA A 161 -4.97 5.28 -9.61
N TRP A 162 -4.25 5.69 -10.66
CA TRP A 162 -3.75 7.06 -10.81
C TRP A 162 -4.89 8.05 -11.06
N ARG A 163 -5.80 7.68 -11.95
CA ARG A 163 -7.09 8.32 -12.15
C ARG A 163 -8.04 7.19 -12.50
N ARG A 164 -9.10 7.01 -11.71
CA ARG A 164 -10.09 5.95 -11.92
C ARG A 164 -10.61 6.04 -13.36
N GLY A 165 -10.63 4.90 -14.05
CA GLY A 165 -11.06 4.81 -15.46
C GLY A 165 -10.06 5.30 -16.50
N CYS A 166 -8.83 5.69 -16.13
CA CYS A 166 -7.83 6.16 -17.11
C CYS A 166 -6.49 5.45 -17.01
N ARG A 167 -5.88 5.47 -15.82
CA ARG A 167 -4.51 4.96 -15.65
C ARG A 167 -4.40 4.23 -14.32
N TYR A 168 -3.92 2.99 -14.40
CA TYR A 168 -3.70 2.09 -13.30
C TYR A 168 -2.21 1.75 -13.23
N GLY A 169 -1.72 1.51 -12.02
CA GLY A 169 -0.43 0.89 -11.77
C GLY A 169 -0.63 -0.34 -10.89
N THR A 170 0.43 -1.10 -10.69
CA THR A 170 0.42 -2.24 -9.78
C THR A 170 1.03 -1.87 -8.43
N VAL A 171 0.41 -2.35 -7.34
CA VAL A 171 0.95 -2.28 -6.00
C VAL A 171 1.39 -3.68 -5.57
N ILE A 172 2.56 -3.77 -4.98
CA ILE A 172 3.10 -5.01 -4.43
C ILE A 172 3.23 -4.83 -2.92
N VAL A 173 2.57 -5.70 -2.17
CA VAL A 173 2.54 -5.66 -0.71
C VAL A 173 3.27 -6.88 -0.17
N ASP A 174 4.24 -6.67 0.73
CA ASP A 174 4.82 -7.72 1.56
C ASP A 174 3.77 -8.11 2.61
N LEU A 175 3.21 -9.32 2.48
CA LEU A 175 2.11 -9.78 3.34
C LEU A 175 2.58 -10.19 4.74
N GLU A 176 3.84 -10.60 4.88
CA GLU A 176 4.41 -10.94 6.19
C GLU A 176 4.59 -9.67 7.03
N ARG A 177 5.10 -8.60 6.41
CA ARG A 177 5.38 -7.33 7.10
C ARG A 177 4.24 -6.32 7.04
N ARG A 178 3.23 -6.57 6.20
CA ARG A 178 2.10 -5.66 5.94
C ARG A 178 2.56 -4.26 5.54
N VAL A 179 3.46 -4.19 4.58
CA VAL A 179 3.97 -2.93 4.01
C VAL A 179 4.01 -3.02 2.50
N ILE A 180 3.87 -1.88 1.82
CA ILE A 180 4.11 -1.81 0.37
C ILE A 180 5.59 -2.11 0.11
N ALA A 181 5.85 -3.21 -0.60
CA ALA A 181 7.18 -3.60 -1.05
C ALA A 181 7.59 -2.78 -2.28
N ASP A 182 6.68 -2.56 -3.22
CA ASP A 182 6.93 -1.71 -4.38
C ASP A 182 5.64 -1.13 -5.00
N LEU A 183 5.81 -0.08 -5.80
CA LEU A 183 4.82 0.42 -6.75
C LEU A 183 5.39 0.34 -8.17
N LEU A 184 4.60 -0.18 -9.09
CA LEU A 184 4.91 -0.24 -10.51
C LEU A 184 4.08 0.79 -11.30
N PRO A 185 4.65 1.35 -12.39
CA PRO A 185 4.06 2.49 -13.10
C PRO A 185 2.82 2.17 -13.93
N ASP A 186 2.64 0.90 -14.26
CA ASP A 186 1.55 0.32 -15.05
C ASP A 186 1.30 -1.13 -14.61
N ARG A 187 0.43 -1.82 -15.34
CA ARG A 187 0.04 -3.20 -15.13
C ARG A 187 0.54 -4.15 -16.23
N GLU A 188 1.50 -3.71 -17.05
CA GLU A 188 1.96 -4.53 -18.16
C GLU A 188 2.63 -5.81 -17.65
N ILE A 189 2.40 -6.90 -18.39
CA ILE A 189 2.89 -8.24 -18.04
C ILE A 189 4.40 -8.20 -17.79
N GLU A 190 5.15 -7.59 -18.71
CA GLU A 190 6.61 -7.52 -18.62
C GLU A 190 7.09 -6.67 -17.44
N VAL A 191 6.38 -5.59 -17.09
CA VAL A 191 6.75 -4.72 -15.96
C VAL A 191 6.65 -5.50 -14.63
N VAL A 192 5.58 -6.27 -14.45
CA VAL A 192 5.38 -7.12 -13.28
C VAL A 192 6.36 -8.31 -13.29
N ALA A 193 6.51 -9.00 -14.44
CA ALA A 193 7.40 -10.14 -14.58
C ALA A 193 8.88 -9.76 -14.33
N ALA A 194 9.33 -8.61 -14.84
CA ALA A 194 10.67 -8.09 -14.60
C ALA A 194 10.90 -7.71 -13.13
N TRP A 195 9.86 -7.31 -12.40
CA TRP A 195 9.95 -7.14 -10.96
C TRP A 195 10.12 -8.49 -10.25
N LEU A 196 9.32 -9.49 -10.61
CA LEU A 196 9.39 -10.83 -10.01
C LEU A 196 10.75 -11.52 -10.25
N ARG A 197 11.31 -11.42 -11.45
CA ARG A 197 12.66 -11.95 -11.77
C ARG A 197 13.77 -11.37 -10.89
N ARG A 198 13.61 -10.10 -10.46
CA ARG A 198 14.55 -9.43 -9.54
C ARG A 198 14.35 -9.83 -8.08
N HIS A 199 13.27 -10.55 -7.76
CA HIS A 199 12.90 -11.00 -6.43
C HIS A 199 12.68 -12.53 -6.40
N PRO A 200 13.72 -13.34 -6.65
CA PRO A 200 13.60 -14.80 -6.75
C PRO A 200 13.22 -15.49 -5.42
N ARG A 201 13.17 -14.76 -4.30
CA ARG A 201 12.73 -15.28 -3.00
C ARG A 201 11.22 -15.30 -2.83
N VAL A 202 10.46 -14.78 -3.79
CA VAL A 202 8.99 -14.80 -3.73
C VAL A 202 8.51 -16.24 -3.92
N GLU A 203 7.91 -16.79 -2.88
CA GLU A 203 7.39 -18.15 -2.80
C GLU A 203 5.86 -18.20 -2.96
N ILE A 204 5.15 -17.16 -2.49
CA ILE A 204 3.69 -17.12 -2.48
C ILE A 204 3.21 -15.77 -3.01
N ILE A 205 2.23 -15.80 -3.92
CA ILE A 205 1.63 -14.62 -4.54
C ILE A 205 0.12 -14.67 -4.38
N ALA A 206 -0.41 -13.79 -3.54
CA ALA A 206 -1.84 -13.52 -3.46
C ALA A 206 -2.26 -12.53 -4.55
N ARG A 207 -3.27 -12.87 -5.34
CA ARG A 207 -3.75 -12.01 -6.43
C ARG A 207 -5.26 -12.17 -6.64
N ASP A 208 -5.83 -11.23 -7.40
CA ASP A 208 -7.17 -11.39 -7.96
C ASP A 208 -7.17 -12.42 -9.11
N ARG A 209 -8.24 -12.46 -9.91
CA ARG A 209 -8.37 -13.37 -11.06
C ARG A 209 -7.98 -12.73 -12.41
N ALA A 210 -7.34 -11.56 -12.44
CA ALA A 210 -6.96 -10.91 -13.69
C ALA A 210 -5.90 -11.71 -14.48
N GLU A 211 -6.15 -11.96 -15.76
CA GLU A 211 -5.26 -12.77 -16.61
C GLU A 211 -3.86 -12.18 -16.73
N VAL A 212 -3.77 -10.84 -16.75
CA VAL A 212 -2.52 -10.08 -16.84
C VAL A 212 -1.53 -10.47 -15.73
N TYR A 213 -2.01 -10.63 -14.49
CA TYR A 213 -1.17 -11.03 -13.37
C TYR A 213 -0.84 -12.51 -13.38
N SER A 214 -1.78 -13.36 -13.83
CA SER A 214 -1.49 -14.80 -14.00
C SER A 214 -0.32 -15.00 -14.96
N GLU A 215 -0.36 -14.32 -16.11
CA GLU A 215 0.68 -14.41 -17.12
C GLU A 215 2.00 -13.79 -16.66
N ALA A 216 1.96 -12.66 -15.96
CA ALA A 216 3.17 -12.03 -15.41
C ALA A 216 3.88 -12.93 -14.38
N VAL A 217 3.13 -13.62 -13.52
CA VAL A 217 3.69 -14.57 -12.56
C VAL A 217 4.30 -15.76 -13.29
N ARG A 218 3.59 -16.32 -14.28
CA ARG A 218 4.12 -17.43 -15.09
C ARG A 218 5.46 -17.10 -15.76
N GLN A 219 5.64 -15.86 -16.22
CA GLN A 219 6.89 -15.41 -16.85
C GLN A 219 7.97 -14.97 -15.84
N GLY A 220 7.58 -14.52 -14.65
CA GLY A 220 8.47 -13.85 -13.70
C GLY A 220 8.87 -14.68 -12.48
N ALA A 221 7.98 -15.57 -12.02
CA ALA A 221 8.15 -16.43 -10.86
C ALA A 221 7.29 -17.72 -11.03
N PRO A 222 7.63 -18.60 -11.99
CA PRO A 222 6.81 -19.79 -12.30
C PRO A 222 6.68 -20.78 -11.14
N GLU A 223 7.65 -20.82 -10.24
CA GLU A 223 7.66 -21.70 -9.06
C GLU A 223 6.81 -21.13 -7.89
N ALA A 224 6.32 -19.90 -8.00
CA ALA A 224 5.57 -19.27 -6.92
C ALA A 224 4.15 -19.85 -6.80
N VAL A 225 3.73 -20.13 -5.58
CA VAL A 225 2.39 -20.64 -5.28
C VAL A 225 1.36 -19.51 -5.38
N HIS A 226 0.34 -19.72 -6.21
CA HIS A 226 -0.75 -18.75 -6.40
C HIS A 226 -1.84 -18.92 -5.33
N VAL A 227 -2.21 -17.84 -4.66
CA VAL A 227 -3.37 -17.78 -3.77
C VAL A 227 -4.38 -16.80 -4.35
N LEU A 228 -5.59 -17.26 -4.64
CA LEU A 228 -6.64 -16.37 -5.15
C LEU A 228 -7.25 -15.53 -4.04
N ASP A 229 -7.76 -14.37 -4.43
CA ASP A 229 -8.51 -13.54 -3.50
C ASP A 229 -9.89 -14.13 -3.17
N ARG A 230 -10.16 -14.27 -1.86
CA ARG A 230 -11.41 -14.81 -1.31
C ARG A 230 -12.62 -13.95 -1.69
N TRP A 231 -12.48 -12.63 -1.65
CA TRP A 231 -13.60 -11.73 -1.92
C TRP A 231 -14.00 -11.79 -3.38
N HIS A 232 -13.04 -11.80 -4.31
CA HIS A 232 -13.31 -11.97 -5.74
C HIS A 232 -14.01 -13.30 -6.05
N LEU A 233 -13.61 -14.40 -5.40
CA LEU A 233 -14.30 -15.69 -5.56
C LEU A 233 -15.77 -15.62 -5.13
N LEU A 234 -16.05 -15.00 -3.99
CA LEU A 234 -17.42 -14.87 -3.48
C LEU A 234 -18.26 -13.85 -4.28
N ARG A 235 -17.65 -12.76 -4.75
CA ARG A 235 -18.32 -11.79 -5.62
C ARG A 235 -18.72 -12.41 -6.95
N ASN A 236 -17.79 -13.11 -7.62
CA ASN A 236 -18.07 -13.76 -8.89
C ASN A 236 -19.14 -14.86 -8.76
N LEU A 237 -19.19 -15.58 -7.62
CA LEU A 237 -20.30 -16.49 -7.32
C LEU A 237 -21.64 -15.74 -7.22
N GLY A 238 -21.66 -14.59 -6.53
CA GLY A 238 -22.84 -13.75 -6.42
C GLY A 238 -23.33 -13.23 -7.77
N GLU A 239 -22.43 -12.80 -8.65
CA GLU A 239 -22.73 -12.39 -10.03
C GLU A 239 -23.31 -13.55 -10.85
N ALA A 240 -22.72 -14.74 -10.76
CA ALA A 240 -23.24 -15.94 -11.43
C ALA A 240 -24.65 -16.31 -10.94
N LEU A 241 -24.91 -16.18 -9.63
CA LEU A 241 -26.25 -16.38 -9.08
C LEU A 241 -27.24 -15.32 -9.57
N GLN A 242 -26.82 -14.05 -9.67
CA GLN A 242 -27.66 -12.98 -10.19
C GLN A 242 -28.03 -13.20 -11.65
N GLU A 243 -27.11 -13.67 -12.49
CA GLU A 243 -27.40 -14.03 -13.89
C GLU A 243 -28.43 -15.15 -13.97
N VAL A 244 -28.26 -16.21 -13.16
CA VAL A 244 -29.19 -17.34 -13.09
C VAL A 244 -30.58 -16.88 -12.63
N VAL A 245 -30.65 -16.09 -11.56
CA VAL A 245 -31.92 -15.52 -11.04
C VAL A 245 -32.56 -14.60 -12.08
N GLY A 246 -31.76 -13.78 -12.76
CA GLY A 246 -32.16 -12.88 -13.84
C GLY A 246 -32.82 -13.63 -15.00
N GLY A 247 -32.24 -14.76 -15.42
CA GLY A 247 -32.79 -15.62 -16.48
C GLY A 247 -34.11 -16.29 -16.11
N GLU A 248 -34.40 -16.46 -14.83
CA GLU A 248 -35.63 -17.09 -14.31
C GLU A 248 -36.68 -16.06 -13.85
N HIS A 249 -36.54 -14.77 -14.22
CA HIS A 249 -37.43 -13.69 -13.80
C HIS A 249 -38.91 -14.00 -14.03
N ALA A 250 -39.26 -14.63 -15.15
CA ALA A 250 -40.64 -15.00 -15.47
C ALA A 250 -41.22 -16.06 -14.52
N VAL A 251 -40.41 -17.07 -14.16
CA VAL A 251 -40.78 -18.13 -13.20
C VAL A 251 -40.86 -17.56 -11.79
N ILE A 252 -39.92 -16.69 -11.40
CA ILE A 252 -39.95 -16.02 -10.10
C ILE A 252 -41.18 -15.13 -9.99
N HIS A 253 -41.53 -14.39 -11.04
CA HIS A 253 -42.74 -13.57 -11.08
C HIS A 253 -44.03 -14.40 -11.07
N SER A 254 -44.08 -15.53 -11.79
CA SER A 254 -45.26 -16.41 -11.78
C SER A 254 -45.45 -17.03 -10.40
N VAL A 255 -44.39 -17.54 -9.79
CA VAL A 255 -44.41 -18.11 -8.43
C VAL A 255 -44.77 -17.05 -7.39
N THR A 256 -44.19 -15.85 -7.47
CA THR A 256 -44.53 -14.75 -6.56
C THR A 256 -45.99 -14.34 -6.69
N ARG A 257 -46.54 -14.37 -7.91
CA ARG A 257 -47.96 -14.11 -8.18
C ARG A 257 -48.84 -15.22 -7.61
N THR A 258 -48.55 -16.48 -7.91
CA THR A 258 -49.28 -17.65 -7.37
C THR A 258 -49.25 -17.69 -5.85
N LEU A 259 -48.09 -17.47 -5.22
CA LEU A 259 -47.98 -17.36 -3.77
C LEU A 259 -48.70 -16.12 -3.22
N GLY A 260 -48.72 -15.02 -3.97
CA GLY A 260 -49.47 -13.82 -3.65
C GLY A 260 -50.98 -14.08 -3.66
N ASP A 261 -51.45 -14.80 -4.67
CA ASP A 261 -52.85 -15.17 -4.89
C ASP A 261 -53.30 -16.22 -3.86
N GLU A 262 -52.49 -17.25 -3.58
CA GLU A 262 -52.72 -18.23 -2.51
C GLU A 262 -52.73 -17.57 -1.13
N ARG A 263 -51.85 -16.59 -0.90
CA ARG A 263 -51.80 -15.84 0.35
C ARG A 263 -52.97 -14.88 0.48
N ALA A 264 -53.41 -14.26 -0.61
CA ALA A 264 -54.63 -13.45 -0.64
C ALA A 264 -55.88 -14.31 -0.43
N ALA A 265 -55.93 -15.51 -0.99
CA ALA A 265 -56.99 -16.49 -0.76
C ALA A 265 -57.01 -16.98 0.70
N ALA A 266 -55.85 -17.32 1.27
CA ALA A 266 -55.72 -17.70 2.68
C ALA A 266 -56.12 -16.56 3.63
N LEU A 267 -55.72 -15.32 3.32
CA LEU A 267 -56.11 -14.12 4.08
C LEU A 267 -57.62 -13.84 3.99
N ARG A 268 -58.26 -14.08 2.83
CA ARG A 268 -59.72 -13.98 2.66
C ARG A 268 -60.47 -15.04 3.46
N ILE A 269 -59.98 -16.28 3.47
CA ILE A 269 -60.52 -17.37 4.31
C ILE A 269 -60.38 -17.04 5.80
N GLU A 270 -59.25 -16.43 6.20
CA GLU A 270 -58.98 -16.00 7.58
C GLU A 270 -59.85 -14.79 7.98
N GLN A 271 -60.09 -13.83 7.07
CA GLN A 271 -60.97 -12.68 7.27
C GLN A 271 -62.46 -13.05 7.36
N ASN A 272 -62.88 -14.15 6.72
CA ASN A 272 -64.26 -14.63 6.75
C ASN A 272 -64.62 -15.42 8.03
N ARG A 273 -63.67 -15.69 8.95
CA ARG A 273 -63.98 -16.24 10.29
C ARG A 273 -64.18 -15.11 11.29
N ALA A 274 -65.44 -14.81 11.60
CA ALA A 274 -65.82 -13.74 12.52
C ALA A 274 -65.44 -14.01 14.00
N ARG A 275 -64.60 -13.11 14.55
CA ARG A 275 -64.28 -12.74 15.98
C ARG A 275 -63.48 -13.71 16.89
N PRO A 276 -62.80 -13.20 17.94
CA PRO A 276 -61.72 -12.19 17.98
C PRO A 276 -60.38 -12.81 18.47
N ALA A 277 -59.24 -12.21 18.10
CA ALA A 277 -57.91 -12.75 18.45
C ALA A 277 -57.33 -12.08 19.72
N THR A 278 -57.30 -12.84 20.82
CA THR A 278 -56.45 -12.63 22.02
C THR A 278 -55.36 -13.72 22.03
N ALA A 279 -54.22 -13.50 22.72
CA ALA A 279 -52.97 -14.28 22.51
C ALA A 279 -52.42 -14.23 21.06
N SER A 280 -53.07 -13.45 20.20
CA SER A 280 -52.82 -13.11 18.80
C SER A 280 -51.40 -12.59 18.53
N ASP A 281 -50.86 -11.85 19.48
CA ASP A 281 -49.58 -11.17 19.32
C ASP A 281 -48.40 -12.00 19.82
N ARG A 282 -48.62 -12.95 20.74
CA ARG A 282 -47.55 -13.78 21.34
C ARG A 282 -47.07 -14.91 20.43
N ARG A 283 -47.93 -15.41 19.52
CA ARG A 283 -47.58 -16.39 18.47
C ARG A 283 -46.88 -15.78 17.25
N LYS A 284 -46.81 -14.45 17.11
CA LYS A 284 -46.07 -13.78 16.02
C LYS A 284 -44.55 -13.98 16.13
N LEU A 285 -44.00 -14.15 17.34
CA LEU A 285 -42.58 -14.34 17.62
C LEU A 285 -42.01 -15.73 17.27
N ALA A 286 -42.85 -16.78 17.16
CA ALA A 286 -42.42 -18.12 16.75
C ALA A 286 -42.32 -18.32 15.21
N ARG A 287 -42.70 -17.30 14.42
CA ARG A 287 -42.98 -17.41 12.96
C ARG A 287 -41.78 -17.32 12.01
N HIS A 288 -40.53 -17.14 12.47
CA HIS A 288 -39.40 -16.87 11.57
C HIS A 288 -38.62 -18.11 11.07
N ALA A 289 -38.64 -19.23 11.79
CA ALA A 289 -38.02 -20.48 11.34
C ALA A 289 -38.87 -21.26 10.30
N PRO A 290 -40.21 -21.41 10.46
CA PRO A 290 -41.05 -22.11 9.49
C PRO A 290 -41.08 -21.40 8.13
N ARG A 291 -40.86 -20.09 8.13
CA ARG A 291 -40.87 -19.26 6.92
C ARG A 291 -39.65 -19.50 6.02
N ARG A 292 -38.50 -19.88 6.59
CA ARG A 292 -37.32 -20.31 5.82
C ARG A 292 -37.51 -21.71 5.25
N ALA A 293 -38.07 -22.64 6.04
CA ALA A 293 -38.42 -23.98 5.58
C ALA A 293 -39.45 -23.95 4.45
N ARG A 294 -40.53 -23.18 4.61
CA ARG A 294 -41.57 -23.02 3.57
C ARG A 294 -41.07 -22.29 2.33
N HIS A 295 -40.20 -21.28 2.46
CA HIS A 295 -39.53 -20.68 1.30
C HIS A 295 -38.55 -21.64 0.62
N ALA A 296 -37.84 -22.49 1.37
CA ALA A 296 -36.95 -23.51 0.80
C ALA A 296 -37.76 -24.59 0.06
N GLU A 297 -38.91 -24.97 0.60
CA GLU A 297 -39.84 -25.96 0.02
C GLU A 297 -40.53 -25.43 -1.24
N VAL A 298 -41.01 -24.18 -1.20
CA VAL A 298 -41.56 -23.48 -2.38
C VAL A 298 -40.50 -23.29 -3.48
N ARG A 299 -39.25 -22.97 -3.12
CA ARG A 299 -38.14 -22.93 -4.08
C ARG A 299 -37.85 -24.30 -4.68
N ARG A 300 -37.89 -25.37 -3.87
CA ARG A 300 -37.71 -26.76 -4.33
C ARG A 300 -38.79 -27.20 -5.31
N LEU A 301 -40.06 -26.87 -5.03
CA LEU A 301 -41.21 -27.34 -5.81
C LEU A 301 -41.44 -26.54 -7.09
N HIS A 302 -41.10 -25.24 -7.11
CA HIS A 302 -41.41 -24.37 -8.25
C HIS A 302 -40.21 -23.89 -9.07
N ALA A 303 -38.98 -24.07 -8.57
CA ALA A 303 -37.76 -23.74 -9.30
C ALA A 303 -36.55 -24.59 -8.84
N PRO A 304 -36.57 -25.92 -9.09
CA PRO A 304 -35.54 -26.84 -8.60
C PRO A 304 -34.11 -26.41 -8.99
N LYS A 305 -33.93 -25.87 -10.20
CA LYS A 305 -32.65 -25.32 -10.67
C LYS A 305 -32.12 -24.17 -9.79
N LEU A 306 -33.00 -23.33 -9.24
CA LEU A 306 -32.62 -22.23 -8.34
C LEU A 306 -32.31 -22.73 -6.92
N ALA A 307 -33.01 -23.78 -6.47
CA ALA A 307 -32.72 -24.42 -5.19
C ALA A 307 -31.34 -25.08 -5.21
N ASP A 308 -31.01 -25.81 -6.27
CA ASP A 308 -29.71 -26.45 -6.46
C ASP A 308 -28.58 -25.42 -6.56
N ALA A 309 -28.80 -24.32 -7.30
CA ALA A 309 -27.83 -23.23 -7.38
C ALA A 309 -27.56 -22.57 -6.02
N ALA A 310 -28.60 -22.38 -5.22
CA ALA A 310 -28.47 -21.81 -3.88
C ALA A 310 -27.72 -22.76 -2.92
N ASP A 311 -27.99 -24.07 -2.97
CA ASP A 311 -27.25 -25.07 -2.19
C ASP A 311 -25.75 -25.07 -2.54
N LEU A 312 -25.44 -25.17 -3.83
CA LEU A 312 -24.07 -25.12 -4.34
C LEU A 312 -23.37 -23.82 -3.91
N ALA A 313 -24.04 -22.68 -3.99
CA ALA A 313 -23.46 -21.42 -3.56
C ALA A 313 -23.17 -21.36 -2.06
N VAL A 314 -24.06 -21.90 -1.21
CA VAL A 314 -23.84 -21.97 0.24
C VAL A 314 -22.65 -22.87 0.57
N ARG A 315 -22.56 -24.04 -0.09
CA ARG A 315 -21.43 -24.97 0.05
C ARG A 315 -20.11 -24.30 -0.36
N PHE A 316 -20.09 -23.66 -1.52
CA PHE A 316 -18.91 -22.94 -1.99
C PHE A 316 -18.51 -21.81 -1.05
N ALA A 317 -19.46 -21.01 -0.57
CA ALA A 317 -19.16 -19.88 0.30
C ALA A 317 -18.49 -20.28 1.64
N ARG A 318 -18.66 -21.54 2.06
CA ARG A 318 -18.00 -22.11 3.24
C ARG A 318 -16.56 -22.57 2.95
N MET A 319 -16.24 -22.94 1.72
CA MET A 319 -14.91 -23.47 1.36
C MET A 319 -13.78 -22.46 1.59
N PRO A 320 -13.76 -21.24 0.98
CA PRO A 320 -12.68 -20.27 1.20
C PRO A 320 -12.52 -19.78 2.65
N ARG A 321 -13.49 -20.09 3.52
CA ARG A 321 -13.52 -19.74 4.95
C ARG A 321 -12.98 -20.87 5.84
N GLY A 322 -12.57 -22.01 5.26
CA GLY A 322 -12.19 -23.20 6.02
C GLY A 322 -13.36 -23.84 6.78
N GLN A 323 -14.61 -23.59 6.35
CA GLN A 323 -15.83 -24.07 7.01
C GLN A 323 -16.48 -25.24 6.27
N SER A 324 -15.72 -25.90 5.39
CA SER A 324 -16.16 -27.07 4.62
C SER A 324 -15.04 -28.09 4.55
N SER A 325 -15.39 -29.37 4.68
CA SER A 325 -14.51 -30.51 4.42
C SER A 325 -14.72 -31.09 3.01
N GLU A 326 -15.67 -30.55 2.24
CA GLU A 326 -15.95 -30.99 0.87
C GLU A 326 -14.76 -30.65 -0.06
N PRO A 327 -14.23 -31.62 -0.82
CA PRO A 327 -13.20 -31.36 -1.83
C PRO A 327 -13.70 -30.40 -2.91
N VAL A 328 -12.83 -29.49 -3.36
CA VAL A 328 -13.15 -28.54 -4.44
C VAL A 328 -13.55 -29.26 -5.73
N THR A 329 -12.92 -30.41 -6.00
CA THR A 329 -13.22 -31.27 -7.17
C THR A 329 -14.65 -31.76 -7.18
N ASP A 330 -15.17 -32.17 -6.02
CA ASP A 330 -16.51 -32.74 -5.89
C ASP A 330 -17.58 -31.66 -6.08
N TRP A 331 -17.32 -30.48 -5.51
CA TRP A 331 -18.16 -29.32 -5.73
C TRP A 331 -18.15 -28.87 -7.19
N LEU A 332 -16.98 -28.85 -7.84
CA LEU A 332 -16.87 -28.51 -9.26
C LEU A 332 -17.64 -29.50 -10.14
N ALA A 333 -17.60 -30.79 -9.83
CA ALA A 333 -18.36 -31.81 -10.55
C ALA A 333 -19.88 -31.54 -10.43
N ALA A 334 -20.38 -31.29 -9.21
CA ALA A 334 -21.79 -30.97 -8.98
C ALA A 334 -22.22 -29.64 -9.63
N ALA A 335 -21.36 -28.63 -9.62
CA ALA A 335 -21.63 -27.33 -10.23
C ALA A 335 -21.61 -27.38 -11.77
N ARG A 336 -20.83 -28.27 -12.39
CA ARG A 336 -20.82 -28.49 -13.85
C ARG A 336 -22.12 -29.08 -14.38
N SER A 337 -22.81 -29.89 -13.59
CA SER A 337 -24.13 -30.44 -13.94
C SER A 337 -25.29 -29.49 -13.62
N SER A 338 -25.03 -28.29 -13.09
CA SER A 338 -26.06 -27.33 -12.69
C SER A 338 -26.08 -26.07 -13.57
N VAL A 339 -26.97 -25.13 -13.24
CA VAL A 339 -27.01 -23.80 -13.87
C VAL A 339 -25.75 -22.96 -13.60
N LEU A 340 -24.90 -23.36 -12.63
CA LEU A 340 -23.60 -22.74 -12.37
C LEU A 340 -22.46 -23.27 -13.25
N LYS A 341 -22.74 -24.08 -14.27
CA LYS A 341 -21.73 -24.71 -15.14
C LYS A 341 -20.69 -23.75 -15.72
N ARG A 342 -21.10 -22.52 -16.08
CA ARG A 342 -20.19 -21.48 -16.60
C ARG A 342 -19.21 -21.01 -15.52
N PHE A 343 -19.71 -20.76 -14.32
CA PHE A 343 -18.90 -20.38 -13.18
C PHE A 343 -17.91 -21.49 -12.80
N ALA A 344 -18.39 -22.75 -12.76
CA ALA A 344 -17.56 -23.91 -12.48
C ALA A 344 -16.44 -24.09 -13.54
N ALA A 345 -16.76 -23.94 -14.83
CA ALA A 345 -15.77 -23.99 -15.91
C ALA A 345 -14.71 -22.89 -15.76
N GLY A 346 -15.12 -21.69 -15.35
CA GLY A 346 -14.21 -20.59 -15.05
C GLY A 346 -13.29 -20.89 -13.87
N LEU A 347 -13.80 -21.49 -12.79
CA LEU A 347 -13.00 -21.86 -11.62
C LEU A 347 -12.01 -22.99 -11.89
N GLN A 348 -12.33 -23.90 -12.81
CA GLN A 348 -11.45 -25.03 -13.13
C GLN A 348 -10.05 -24.62 -13.56
N ARG A 349 -9.93 -23.50 -14.30
CA ARG A 349 -8.64 -22.96 -14.74
C ARG A 349 -7.75 -22.53 -13.57
N ASP A 350 -8.36 -22.20 -12.44
CA ASP A 350 -7.69 -21.72 -11.23
C ASP A 350 -7.84 -22.72 -10.06
N ALA A 351 -8.12 -24.00 -10.31
CA ALA A 351 -8.45 -24.98 -9.27
C ALA A 351 -7.38 -25.07 -8.15
N ALA A 352 -6.10 -25.17 -8.54
CA ALA A 352 -4.98 -25.14 -7.60
C ALA A 352 -4.95 -23.85 -6.76
N GLY A 353 -5.28 -22.72 -7.38
CA GLY A 353 -5.38 -21.43 -6.69
C GLY A 353 -6.49 -21.42 -5.63
N ILE A 354 -7.62 -22.10 -5.88
CA ILE A 354 -8.74 -22.25 -4.93
C ILE A 354 -8.36 -23.16 -3.77
N GLU A 355 -7.70 -24.28 -4.04
CA GLU A 355 -7.18 -25.16 -2.99
C GLU A 355 -6.20 -24.41 -2.08
N ASN A 356 -5.33 -23.60 -2.65
CA ASN A 356 -4.41 -22.74 -1.90
C ASN A 356 -5.14 -21.68 -1.06
N VAL A 357 -6.30 -21.17 -1.50
CA VAL A 357 -7.14 -20.27 -0.68
C VAL A 357 -7.63 -20.94 0.60
N ILE A 358 -7.91 -22.24 0.53
CA ILE A 358 -8.39 -23.03 1.66
C ILE A 358 -7.22 -23.41 2.57
N ALA A 359 -6.10 -23.84 1.98
CA ALA A 359 -4.95 -24.35 2.71
C ALA A 359 -4.06 -23.27 3.34
N LEU A 360 -3.96 -22.09 2.72
CA LEU A 360 -3.02 -21.05 3.14
C LEU A 360 -3.71 -19.86 3.84
N PRO A 361 -3.05 -19.23 4.83
CA PRO A 361 -3.64 -18.11 5.56
C PRO A 361 -3.66 -16.80 4.76
N TRP A 362 -2.97 -16.76 3.62
CA TRP A 362 -2.73 -15.54 2.84
C TRP A 362 -3.98 -15.09 2.06
N SER A 363 -4.14 -13.78 1.88
CA SER A 363 -5.17 -13.17 1.06
C SER A 363 -4.76 -11.76 0.64
N THR A 364 -5.51 -11.14 -0.28
CA THR A 364 -5.29 -9.74 -0.66
C THR A 364 -5.90 -8.75 0.33
N GLY A 365 -6.55 -9.20 1.41
CA GLY A 365 -7.21 -8.32 2.39
C GLY A 365 -6.32 -7.19 2.96
N PRO A 366 -5.05 -7.44 3.33
CA PRO A 366 -4.14 -6.37 3.76
C PRO A 366 -3.86 -5.31 2.69
N VAL A 367 -4.02 -5.64 1.41
CA VAL A 367 -3.76 -4.72 0.29
C VAL A 367 -4.74 -3.56 0.28
N GLU A 368 -6.01 -3.77 0.64
CA GLU A 368 -7.01 -2.70 0.67
C GLU A 368 -6.62 -1.56 1.63
N GLY A 369 -6.06 -1.92 2.79
CA GLY A 369 -5.53 -0.97 3.77
C GLY A 369 -4.35 -0.18 3.22
N GLU A 370 -3.41 -0.87 2.55
CA GLU A 370 -2.23 -0.24 1.95
C GLU A 370 -2.59 0.63 0.74
N ILE A 371 -3.56 0.23 -0.10
CA ILE A 371 -4.11 1.07 -1.18
C ILE A 371 -4.77 2.32 -0.58
N SER A 372 -5.53 2.17 0.51
CA SER A 372 -6.16 3.31 1.20
C SER A 372 -5.11 4.29 1.73
N ARG A 373 -4.01 3.78 2.29
CA ARG A 373 -2.86 4.58 2.72
C ARG A 373 -2.17 5.27 1.55
N LEU A 374 -1.87 4.54 0.48
CA LEU A 374 -1.31 5.06 -0.78
C LEU A 374 -2.15 6.21 -1.33
N MET A 375 -3.47 6.02 -1.39
CA MET A 375 -4.41 7.02 -1.89
C MET A 375 -4.47 8.25 -0.98
N THR A 376 -4.34 8.08 0.33
CA THR A 376 -4.22 9.19 1.29
C THR A 376 -2.94 10.00 1.06
N ILE A 377 -1.80 9.32 0.90
CA ILE A 377 -0.51 9.98 0.58
C ILE A 377 -0.64 10.75 -0.72
N LYS A 378 -1.18 10.15 -1.78
CA LYS A 378 -1.38 10.80 -3.07
C LYS A 378 -2.28 12.04 -2.97
N ARG A 379 -3.41 11.97 -2.26
CA ARG A 379 -4.31 13.12 -2.04
C ARG A 379 -3.63 14.25 -1.26
N SER A 380 -2.79 13.92 -0.28
CA SER A 380 -2.02 14.93 0.49
C SER A 380 -1.05 15.76 -0.35
N MET A 381 -0.78 15.37 -1.60
CA MET A 381 0.13 16.05 -2.51
C MET A 381 -0.53 17.08 -3.42
N TYR A 382 -1.86 17.27 -3.36
CA TYR A 382 -2.59 18.30 -4.12
C TYR A 382 -2.18 18.37 -5.60
N GLY A 383 -2.17 17.23 -6.29
CA GLY A 383 -1.82 17.14 -7.73
C GLY A 383 -0.33 17.18 -8.05
N ARG A 384 0.56 17.29 -7.05
CA ARG A 384 2.03 17.32 -7.24
C ARG A 384 2.71 15.95 -7.05
N ALA A 385 1.94 14.87 -6.91
CA ALA A 385 2.44 13.51 -6.86
C ALA A 385 2.77 13.04 -8.28
N GLY A 386 4.01 13.17 -8.75
CA GLY A 386 4.49 12.37 -9.89
C GLY A 386 4.80 10.95 -9.42
N PHE A 387 4.82 9.95 -10.32
CA PHE A 387 4.99 8.53 -9.96
C PHE A 387 6.20 8.29 -9.05
N GLU A 388 7.40 8.72 -9.47
CA GLU A 388 8.63 8.57 -8.69
C GLU A 388 8.53 9.20 -7.30
N LEU A 389 7.89 10.36 -7.19
CA LEU A 389 7.73 11.06 -5.92
C LEU A 389 6.70 10.36 -5.02
N LEU A 390 5.63 9.80 -5.58
CA LEU A 390 4.68 8.99 -4.83
C LEU A 390 5.33 7.71 -4.33
N ARG A 391 6.05 7.01 -5.21
CA ARG A 391 6.83 5.81 -4.89
C ARG A 391 7.83 6.07 -3.77
N GLN A 392 8.60 7.16 -3.83
CA GLN A 392 9.51 7.56 -2.75
C GLN A 392 8.79 7.74 -1.41
N ARG A 393 7.64 8.41 -1.37
CA ARG A 393 6.91 8.64 -0.11
C ARG A 393 6.30 7.36 0.47
N VAL A 394 5.86 6.46 -0.38
CA VAL A 394 5.22 5.21 0.03
C VAL A 394 6.26 4.22 0.57
N LEU A 395 7.40 4.10 -0.10
CA LEU A 395 8.46 3.19 0.32
C LEU A 395 9.26 3.71 1.51
N ASN A 396 9.23 5.01 1.79
CA ASN A 396 9.85 5.62 2.97
C ASN A 396 8.77 6.11 3.98
N PRO A 397 8.06 5.21 4.68
CA PRO A 397 7.17 5.63 5.76
C PRO A 397 7.99 6.30 6.88
N VAL A 398 7.51 7.45 7.35
CA VAL A 398 8.14 8.26 8.42
C VAL A 398 7.63 7.86 9.79
#